data_AF-A0A8X6LBI4-F1
#
_entry.id   AF-A0A8X6LBI4-F1
#
_cell.length_a   1.000
_cell.length_b   1.000
_cell.length_c   1.000
_cell.angle_alpha   90.00
_cell.angle_beta   90.00
_cell.angle_gamma   90.00
#
_symmetry.space_group_name_H-M   'P 1'
#
loop_
_entity.id
_entity.type
_entity.pdbx_description
1 polymer ?
#
loop_
_entity_poly.entity_id
_entity_poly.type
_entity_poly.pdbx_seq_one_letter_code
_entity_poly.pdbx_strand_id
1 'polypeptide(L)'
;MIPYFMLCNYKPDKRQIPVLIDNDWAYFGMAVTLGLTSGYFSSLAMMYAPGCVDTKHAPIAGMMAALFLVLGIVCGVNFTFFISWLVETPLF
;
A
#
# COMPACT_ATOMS: atom_id res chain seq x y z
N MET A 1 -6.30 5.54 0.10
CA MET A 1 -6.19 5.23 -1.34
C MET A 1 -6.86 3.91 -1.75
N ILE A 2 -7.08 2.95 -0.82
CA ILE A 2 -7.76 1.67 -1.09
C ILE A 2 -9.12 1.79 -1.80
N PRO A 3 -10.08 2.66 -1.40
CA PRO A 3 -11.36 2.79 -2.12
C PRO A 3 -11.22 3.43 -3.51
N TYR A 4 -10.16 4.19 -3.77
CA TYR A 4 -9.91 4.81 -5.08
C TYR A 4 -9.38 3.79 -6.10
N PHE A 5 -8.44 2.93 -5.70
CA PHE A 5 -7.99 1.79 -6.52
C PHE A 5 -9.11 0.78 -6.76
N MET A 6 -10.02 0.61 -5.79
CA MET A 6 -11.20 -0.24 -5.92
C MET A 6 -12.27 0.34 -6.86
N LEU A 7 -12.24 1.64 -7.18
CA LEU A 7 -13.16 2.30 -8.13
C LEU A 7 -12.58 2.46 -9.54
N CYS A 8 -11.27 2.25 -9.71
CA CYS A 8 -10.61 2.21 -11.01
C CYS A 8 -10.68 0.80 -11.64
N ASN A 9 -10.51 0.74 -12.96
CA ASN A 9 -10.75 -0.42 -13.83
C ASN A 9 -9.82 -1.62 -13.57
N TYR A 10 -10.00 -2.28 -12.42
CA TYR A 10 -9.31 -3.52 -12.06
C TYR A 10 -10.19 -4.71 -12.50
N LYS A 11 -9.76 -5.38 -13.57
CA LYS A 11 -10.37 -6.58 -14.22
C LYS A 11 -11.78 -6.36 -14.81
N PRO A 12 -11.92 -6.14 -16.12
CA PRO A 12 -13.23 -5.96 -16.78
C PRO A 12 -14.08 -7.25 -16.85
N ASP A 13 -13.48 -8.45 -16.84
CA ASP A 13 -14.20 -9.72 -17.10
C ASP A 13 -14.93 -10.35 -15.90
N LYS A 14 -14.79 -9.83 -14.67
CA LYS A 14 -15.34 -10.44 -13.44
C LYS A 14 -15.89 -9.44 -12.40
N ARG A 15 -16.57 -8.37 -12.81
CA ARG A 15 -16.90 -7.25 -11.89
C ARG A 15 -18.39 -6.86 -11.91
N GLN A 16 -18.97 -6.64 -10.72
CA GLN A 16 -20.38 -6.27 -10.50
C GLN A 16 -20.56 -4.87 -9.88
N ILE A 17 -19.47 -4.11 -9.65
CA ILE A 17 -19.52 -2.74 -9.08
C ILE A 17 -19.25 -1.66 -10.14
N PRO A 18 -20.07 -0.59 -10.22
CA PRO A 18 -20.00 0.41 -11.28
C PRO A 18 -18.75 1.29 -11.18
N VAL A 19 -18.12 1.56 -12.33
CA VAL A 19 -16.91 2.38 -12.47
C VAL A 19 -17.32 3.86 -12.46
N LEU A 20 -16.76 4.66 -11.56
CA LEU A 20 -17.06 6.10 -11.47
C LEU A 20 -16.00 6.98 -12.18
N ILE A 21 -14.86 6.41 -12.60
CA ILE A 21 -13.75 7.16 -13.24
C ILE A 21 -13.16 6.35 -14.41
N ASP A 22 -13.52 6.74 -15.63
CA ASP A 22 -13.05 6.19 -16.92
C ASP A 22 -11.69 6.77 -17.37
N ASN A 23 -10.99 7.50 -16.49
CA ASN A 23 -9.82 8.29 -16.85
C ASN A 23 -8.51 7.61 -16.38
N ASP A 24 -7.89 6.84 -17.27
CA ASP A 24 -6.61 6.14 -17.05
C ASP A 24 -5.48 7.08 -16.58
N TRP A 25 -5.53 8.36 -16.95
CA TRP A 25 -4.54 9.35 -16.51
C TRP A 25 -4.67 9.69 -15.02
N ALA A 26 -5.89 9.71 -14.49
CA ALA A 26 -6.13 9.95 -13.06
C ALA A 26 -5.67 8.75 -12.21
N TYR A 27 -5.78 7.54 -12.74
CA TYR A 27 -5.21 6.35 -12.13
C TYR A 27 -3.68 6.40 -12.11
N PHE A 28 -3.06 6.75 -13.24
CA PHE A 28 -1.61 6.88 -13.35
C PHE A 28 -1.04 7.95 -12.42
N GLY A 29 -1.63 9.15 -12.40
CA GLY A 29 -1.20 10.24 -11.52
C GLY A 29 -1.28 9.89 -10.03
N MET A 30 -2.33 9.18 -9.61
CA MET A 30 -2.48 8.71 -8.23
C MET A 30 -1.51 7.58 -7.89
N ALA A 31 -1.24 6.66 -8.82
CA ALA A 31 -0.25 5.61 -8.64
C ALA A 31 1.16 6.19 -8.47
N VAL A 32 1.53 7.18 -9.27
CA VAL A 32 2.81 7.90 -9.17
C VAL A 32 2.91 8.65 -7.83
N THR A 33 1.87 9.38 -7.45
CA THR A 33 1.85 10.15 -6.18
C THR A 33 1.92 9.21 -4.98
N LEU A 34 1.22 8.07 -5.01
CA LEU A 34 1.29 7.04 -3.98
C LEU A 34 2.70 6.44 -3.88
N GLY A 35 3.30 6.06 -5.01
CA GLY A 35 4.66 5.49 -5.04
C GLY A 35 5.70 6.46 -4.50
N LEU A 36 5.63 7.74 -4.92
CA LEU A 36 6.51 8.79 -4.43
C LEU A 36 6.33 9.04 -2.93
N THR A 37 5.09 9.18 -2.46
CA THR A 37 4.83 9.46 -1.04
C THR A 37 5.21 8.29 -0.15
N SER A 38 4.81 7.05 -0.51
CA SER A 38 5.10 5.87 0.29
C SER A 38 6.58 5.49 0.29
N GLY A 39 7.27 5.63 -0.84
CA GLY A 39 8.72 5.44 -0.94
C GLY A 39 9.50 6.46 -0.12
N TYR A 40 9.15 7.75 -0.24
CA TYR A 40 9.82 8.82 0.51
C TYR A 40 9.65 8.67 2.02
N PHE A 41 8.43 8.40 2.48
CA PHE A 41 8.13 8.24 3.90
C PHE A 41 8.82 7.00 4.49
N SER A 42 8.89 5.90 3.72
CA SER A 42 9.57 4.67 4.12
C SER A 42 11.08 4.87 4.28
N SER A 43 11.74 5.53 3.32
CA SER A 43 13.17 5.83 3.42
C SER A 43 13.50 6.78 4.58
N LEU A 44 12.68 7.81 4.81
CA LEU A 44 12.85 8.68 5.97
C LEU A 44 12.66 7.92 7.29
N ALA A 45 11.64 7.07 7.38
CA ALA A 45 11.40 6.27 8.58
C ALA A 45 12.60 5.37 8.91
N MET A 46 13.22 4.73 7.91
CA MET A 46 14.42 3.91 8.11
C MET A 46 15.67 4.72 8.47
N MET A 47 15.78 5.97 7.99
CA MET A 47 16.88 6.87 8.35
C MET A 47 16.73 7.48 9.75
N TYR A 48 15.51 7.84 10.15
CA TYR A 48 15.25 8.45 11.46
C TYR A 48 15.13 7.43 12.60
N ALA A 49 14.68 6.20 12.33
CA ALA A 49 14.54 5.15 13.35
C ALA A 49 15.81 4.89 14.19
N PRO A 50 17.02 4.76 13.60
CA PRO A 50 18.25 4.61 14.38
C PRO A 50 18.74 5.93 15.02
N GLY A 51 18.27 7.08 14.54
CA GLY A 51 18.65 8.41 15.05
C GLY A 51 17.91 8.84 16.32
N CYS A 52 16.79 8.18 16.64
CA CYS A 52 16.00 8.46 17.84
C CYS A 52 16.43 7.66 19.09
N VAL A 53 17.50 6.86 19.00
CA VAL A 53 18.01 6.01 20.08
C VAL A 53 19.50 6.25 20.32
N ASP A 54 19.98 5.94 21.53
CA ASP A 54 21.41 5.97 21.84
C ASP A 54 22.23 5.12 20.86
N THR A 55 23.44 5.57 20.53
CA THR A 55 24.34 4.97 19.53
C THR A 55 24.63 3.48 19.79
N LYS A 56 24.48 3.04 21.04
CA LYS A 56 24.64 1.65 21.46
C LYS A 56 23.48 0.73 21.00
N HIS A 57 22.30 1.28 20.78
CA HIS A 57 21.08 0.56 20.40
C HIS A 57 20.60 0.86 18.97
N ALA A 58 21.23 1.83 18.29
CA ALA A 58 20.99 2.17 16.88
C ALA A 58 20.88 0.96 15.93
N PRO A 59 21.76 -0.06 15.95
CA PRO A 59 21.63 -1.21 15.05
C PRO A 59 20.38 -2.06 15.33
N ILE A 60 19.98 -2.20 16.59
CA ILE A 60 18.78 -2.97 16.98
C ILE A 60 17.51 -2.22 16.55
N ALA A 61 17.49 -0.89 16.70
CA ALA A 61 16.40 -0.04 16.23
C ALA A 61 16.23 -0.10 14.71
N GLY A 62 17.33 -0.10 13.95
CA GLY A 62 17.31 -0.28 12.50
C GLY A 62 16.74 -1.64 12.07
N MET A 63 17.12 -2.72 12.76
CA MET A 63 16.57 -4.06 12.53
C MET A 63 15.06 -4.12 12.82
N MET A 64 14.59 -3.47 13.88
CA MET A 64 13.16 -3.42 14.20
C MET A 64 12.36 -2.60 13.19
N ALA A 65 12.89 -1.46 12.72
CA ALA A 65 12.27 -0.69 11.65
C ALA A 65 12.09 -1.52 10.37
N ALA A 66 13.11 -2.32 10.00
CA ALA A 66 13.03 -3.22 8.87
C ALA A 66 11.97 -4.33 9.08
N LEU A 67 11.86 -4.89 10.29
CA LEU A 67 10.84 -5.88 10.62
C LEU A 67 9.43 -5.32 10.43
N PHE A 68 9.15 -4.13 10.98
CA PHE A 68 7.83 -3.49 10.84
C PHE A 68 7.50 -3.16 9.39
N LEU A 69 8.49 -2.78 8.59
CA LEU A 69 8.32 -2.54 7.16
C LEU A 69 7.90 -3.83 6.42
N VAL A 70 8.60 -4.93 6.65
CA VAL A 70 8.27 -6.23 6.02
C VAL A 70 6.91 -6.75 6.50
N LEU A 71 6.60 -6.62 7.80
CA LEU A 71 5.31 -6.99 8.37
C LEU A 71 4.17 -6.20 7.71
N GLY A 72 4.36 -4.89 7.53
CA GLY A 72 3.41 -4.03 6.82
C GLY A 72 3.17 -4.49 5.38
N ILE A 73 4.22 -4.88 4.65
CA ILE A 73 4.11 -5.42 3.27
C ILE A 73 3.32 -6.73 3.28
N VAL A 74 3.66 -7.68 4.14
CA VAL A 74 2.99 -8.99 4.23
C VAL A 74 1.50 -8.83 4.59
N CYS A 75 1.20 -7.94 5.53
CA CYS A 75 -0.17 -7.62 5.92
C CYS A 75 -0.94 -6.99 4.75
N GLY A 76 -0.34 -6.04 4.03
CA GLY A 76 -0.93 -5.40 2.86
C GLY A 76 -1.20 -6.37 1.70
N VAL A 77 -0.30 -7.32 1.44
CA VAL A 77 -0.50 -8.37 0.43
C VAL A 77 -1.66 -9.28 0.81
N ASN A 78 -1.72 -9.73 2.07
CA ASN A 78 -2.85 -10.53 2.56
C ASN A 78 -4.18 -9.77 2.47
N PHE A 79 -4.17 -8.47 2.79
CA PHE A 79 -5.36 -7.64 2.67
C PHE A 79 -5.81 -7.50 1.20
N THR A 80 -4.88 -7.46 0.24
CA THR A 80 -5.21 -7.44 -1.19
C THR A 80 -5.89 -8.74 -1.65
N PHE A 81 -5.45 -9.89 -1.12
CA PHE A 81 -6.15 -11.17 -1.34
C PHE A 81 -7.57 -11.14 -0.76
N PHE A 82 -7.74 -10.59 0.45
CA PHE A 82 -9.05 -10.45 1.09
C PHE A 82 -10.00 -9.54 0.29
N ILE A 83 -9.51 -8.39 -0.20
CA ILE A 83 -10.28 -7.50 -1.07
C ILE A 83 -10.64 -8.20 -2.39
N SER A 84 -9.70 -8.93 -3.00
CA SER A 84 -9.97 -9.64 -4.25
C SER A 84 -11.08 -10.68 -4.08
N TRP A 85 -11.08 -11.40 -2.95
CA TRP A 85 -12.16 -12.30 -2.57
C TRP A 85 -13.49 -11.58 -2.34
N LEU A 86 -13.48 -10.43 -1.65
CA LEU A 86 -14.67 -9.59 -1.43
C LEU A 86 -15.24 -9.01 -2.73
N VAL A 87 -14.39 -8.70 -3.72
CA VAL A 87 -14.83 -8.22 -5.04
C VAL A 87 -15.43 -9.34 -5.89
N GLU A 88 -14.97 -10.58 -5.73
CA GLU A 88 -15.52 -11.76 -6.41
C GLU A 88 -16.81 -12.30 -5.76
N THR A 89 -17.13 -11.93 -4.51
CA THR A 89 -18.41 -12.33 -3.90
C THR A 89 -19.60 -11.63 -4.56
N PRO A 90 -20.58 -12.38 -5.11
CA PRO A 90 -21.77 -11.81 -5.73
C PRO A 90 -22.67 -11.21 -4.65
N LEU A 91 -22.83 -9.89 -4.65
CA LEU A 91 -23.92 -9.21 -3.96
C LEU A 91 -25.11 -9.19 -4.93
N PHE A 92 -25.81 -10.33 -4.97
CA PHE A 92 -26.86 -10.80 -5.89
C PHE A 92 -26.37 -11.67 -7.05
#